data_AF-A0A7H4MIX9-F1
#
_entry.id   AF-A0A7H4MIX9-F1
#
_cell.length_a   1.000
_cell.length_b   1.000
_cell.length_c   1.000
_cell.angle_alpha   90.00
_cell.angle_beta   90.00
_cell.angle_gamma   90.00
#
_symmetry.space_group_name_H-M   'P 1'
#
loop_
_entity.id
_entity.type
_entity.pdbx_description
1 polymer ?
#
loop_
_entity_poly.entity_id
_entity_poly.type
_entity_poly.pdbx_seq_one_letter_code
_entity_poly.pdbx_strand_id
1 'polypeptide(L)'
;MQTYQTGDSLIFKVPEREMTLQPAALYPQAFPVAEADNVIQSIALSIHSWVVQTPYDLIVIDTATGNGRERGGNPLYHQLNTPYLENLRAAGVNPEDVTLVLLTHLHTDHVGWNTVWQDDRWVPLFPNARYLCSAKELTRVKNSERYRALWLDSLLPVIEAGQLETVDVAARPRVGGRIAFVPTPGHSPDHAALILAAGDDYACFSGDLLHSPLQFAHPAVELSVSAAIPGRRKPRDREMMAWGASHHAQWFTGHFAGSSCGWLEEDKQGDYRWREAGNRLQIRGTVMNNAQSVLVFGATGQQGGSVARALLHRGLAGSGAGQGSFSPPRPSRWRHGEPSWWWVPLKTGRQCDRQWPGSTASSASSPVRREGR
;
A
#
# COMPACT_ATOMS: atom_id res chain seq x y z
N MET A 1 -6.87 0.57 17.56
CA MET A 1 -6.12 0.69 16.29
C MET A 1 -4.81 1.39 16.58
N GLN A 2 -3.68 0.82 16.16
CA GLN A 2 -2.37 1.46 16.31
C GLN A 2 -2.16 2.43 15.13
N THR A 3 -1.68 3.64 15.42
CA THR A 3 -1.46 4.69 14.43
C THR A 3 -0.02 5.19 14.53
N TYR A 4 0.59 5.38 13.37
CA TYR A 4 1.96 5.86 13.19
C TYR A 4 1.93 7.22 12.52
N GLN A 5 3.03 7.96 12.67
CA GLN A 5 3.20 9.26 12.06
C GLN A 5 4.54 9.31 11.32
N THR A 6 4.49 9.80 10.07
CA THR A 6 5.67 10.15 9.26
C THR A 6 5.45 11.56 8.74
N GLY A 7 6.24 12.52 9.22
CA GLY A 7 5.99 13.95 9.00
C GLY A 7 4.60 14.37 9.49
N ASP A 8 3.80 14.94 8.58
CA ASP A 8 2.41 15.38 8.82
C ASP A 8 1.36 14.33 8.38
N SER A 9 1.79 13.11 8.08
CA SER A 9 0.90 12.03 7.62
C SER A 9 0.68 11.00 8.72
N LEU A 10 -0.58 10.59 8.91
CA LEU A 10 -0.98 9.51 9.80
C LEU A 10 -1.12 8.20 9.01
N ILE A 11 -0.61 7.12 9.57
CA ILE A 11 -0.58 5.80 8.92
C ILE A 11 -1.18 4.77 9.88
N PHE A 12 -2.11 3.95 9.43
CA PHE A 12 -2.69 2.89 10.25
C PHE A 12 -3.11 1.69 9.41
N LYS A 13 -3.17 0.54 10.07
CA LYS A 13 -3.54 -0.74 9.46
C LYS A 13 -5.04 -0.98 9.57
N VAL A 14 -5.66 -1.42 8.47
CA VAL A 14 -7.03 -1.96 8.44
C VAL A 14 -6.96 -3.46 8.19
N PRO A 15 -7.13 -4.31 9.22
CA PRO A 15 -7.00 -5.75 9.06
C PRO A 15 -8.22 -6.35 8.36
N GLU A 16 -7.97 -7.29 7.44
CA GLU A 16 -9.00 -8.22 6.97
C GLU A 16 -9.03 -9.47 7.85
N ARG A 17 -7.85 -10.07 8.07
CA ARG A 17 -7.69 -11.29 8.87
C ARG A 17 -6.21 -11.59 9.13
N GLU A 18 -5.99 -12.56 10.02
CA GLU A 18 -4.71 -13.24 10.15
C GLU A 18 -4.87 -14.71 9.75
N MET A 19 -3.82 -15.30 9.22
CA MET A 19 -3.74 -16.72 8.90
C MET A 19 -2.43 -17.29 9.37
N THR A 20 -2.43 -18.58 9.69
CA THR A 20 -1.24 -19.28 10.15
C THR A 20 -0.94 -20.39 9.15
N LEU A 21 0.27 -20.35 8.58
CA LEU A 21 0.70 -21.29 7.55
C LEU A 21 1.96 -22.02 8.00
N GLN A 22 2.09 -23.29 7.60
CA GLN A 22 3.32 -24.01 7.83
C GLN A 22 4.46 -23.42 6.99
N PRO A 23 5.70 -23.36 7.51
CA PRO A 23 6.86 -22.90 6.75
C PRO A 23 7.01 -23.63 5.41
N ALA A 24 6.71 -24.92 5.35
CA ALA A 24 6.75 -25.69 4.10
C ALA A 24 5.72 -25.22 3.05
N ALA A 25 4.59 -24.66 3.47
CA ALA A 25 3.59 -24.11 2.54
C ALA A 25 4.07 -22.78 1.94
N LEU A 26 4.76 -21.96 2.73
CA LEU A 26 5.30 -20.67 2.30
C LEU A 26 6.62 -20.83 1.53
N TYR A 27 7.51 -21.69 2.02
CA TYR A 27 8.91 -21.78 1.62
C TYR A 27 9.32 -23.24 1.33
N PRO A 28 8.64 -23.95 0.41
CA PRO A 28 8.80 -25.40 0.20
C PRO A 28 10.22 -25.81 -0.21
N GLN A 29 10.98 -24.91 -0.84
CA GLN A 29 12.36 -25.17 -1.24
C GLN A 29 13.35 -25.11 -0.07
N ALA A 30 13.04 -24.32 0.95
CA ALA A 30 13.88 -24.16 2.13
C ALA A 30 13.47 -25.09 3.28
N PHE A 31 12.20 -25.49 3.32
CA PHE A 31 11.62 -26.34 4.35
C PHE A 31 10.78 -27.45 3.69
N PRO A 32 11.37 -28.59 3.31
CA PRO A 32 10.59 -29.72 2.82
C PRO A 32 9.63 -30.23 3.90
N VAL A 33 8.45 -30.72 3.48
CA VAL A 33 7.33 -31.12 4.35
C VAL A 33 7.76 -32.07 5.48
N ALA A 34 8.67 -33.01 5.19
CA ALA A 34 9.16 -33.98 6.17
C ALA A 34 9.92 -33.36 7.36
N GLU A 35 10.49 -32.16 7.21
CA GLU A 35 11.25 -31.46 8.25
C GLU A 35 10.40 -30.39 8.99
N ALA A 36 9.44 -29.77 8.29
CA ALA A 36 8.67 -28.65 8.84
C ALA A 36 7.60 -29.06 9.85
N ASP A 37 6.91 -30.20 9.62
CA ASP A 37 5.73 -30.59 10.39
C ASP A 37 6.02 -31.02 11.84
N ASN A 38 7.28 -31.31 12.19
CA ASN A 38 7.66 -31.79 13.52
C ASN A 38 8.54 -30.83 14.34
N VAL A 39 9.05 -29.73 13.76
CA VAL A 39 10.12 -28.93 14.40
C VAL A 39 9.91 -27.42 14.33
N ILE A 40 9.19 -26.89 13.34
CA ILE A 40 9.14 -25.44 13.10
C ILE A 40 7.75 -24.89 13.37
N GLN A 41 7.68 -23.87 14.22
CA GLN A 41 6.42 -23.17 14.50
C GLN A 41 5.82 -22.58 13.22
N SER A 42 4.50 -22.65 13.13
CA SER A 42 3.77 -22.05 12.02
C SER A 42 3.94 -20.54 12.00
N ILE A 43 3.93 -19.98 10.78
CA ILE A 43 4.15 -18.56 10.53
C ILE A 43 2.79 -17.88 10.43
N ALA A 44 2.56 -16.92 11.33
CA ALA A 44 1.41 -16.03 11.24
C ALA A 44 1.66 -14.97 10.16
N LEU A 45 0.67 -14.78 9.29
CA LEU A 45 0.60 -13.73 8.28
C LEU A 45 -0.63 -12.87 8.52
N SER A 46 -0.49 -11.57 8.28
CA SER A 46 -1.62 -10.64 8.25
C SER A 46 -2.02 -10.36 6.80
N ILE A 47 -3.32 -10.29 6.53
CA ILE A 47 -3.83 -9.66 5.30
C ILE A 47 -4.59 -8.41 5.72
N HIS A 48 -4.18 -7.29 5.15
CA HIS A 48 -4.65 -5.97 5.55
C HIS A 48 -4.37 -4.93 4.46
N SER A 49 -4.94 -3.76 4.69
CA SER A 49 -4.61 -2.55 3.94
C SER A 49 -3.89 -1.57 4.84
N TRP A 50 -3.01 -0.76 4.24
CA TRP A 50 -2.50 0.44 4.90
C TRP A 50 -3.32 1.64 4.49
N VAL A 51 -3.71 2.46 5.46
CA VAL A 51 -4.33 3.75 5.21
C VAL A 51 -3.33 4.84 5.55
N VAL A 52 -3.16 5.79 4.63
CA VAL A 52 -2.33 6.98 4.80
C VAL A 52 -3.21 8.21 4.68
N GLN A 53 -3.36 8.92 5.78
CA GLN A 53 -4.02 10.22 5.82
C GLN A 53 -2.95 11.30 5.75
N THR A 54 -2.95 12.04 4.65
CA THR A 54 -2.12 13.23 4.46
C THR A 54 -3.00 14.49 4.63
N PRO A 55 -2.43 15.71 4.59
CA PRO A 55 -3.25 16.93 4.60
C PRO A 55 -4.21 17.10 3.42
N TYR A 56 -4.02 16.35 2.32
CA TYR A 56 -4.75 16.54 1.07
C TYR A 56 -5.46 15.29 0.54
N ASP A 57 -4.90 14.12 0.83
CA ASP A 57 -5.36 12.83 0.33
C ASP A 57 -5.59 11.85 1.49
N LEU A 58 -6.69 11.09 1.39
CA LEU A 58 -6.89 9.84 2.11
C LEU A 58 -6.59 8.69 1.14
N ILE A 59 -5.55 7.92 1.46
CA ILE A 59 -4.95 6.94 0.56
C ILE A 59 -5.09 5.55 1.16
N VAL A 60 -5.53 4.59 0.37
CA VAL A 60 -5.49 3.15 0.70
C VAL A 60 -4.37 2.51 -0.13
N ILE A 61 -3.51 1.74 0.52
CA ILE A 61 -2.44 0.97 -0.12
C ILE A 61 -2.77 -0.51 0.02
N ASP A 62 -2.98 -1.15 -1.13
CA ASP A 62 -3.54 -2.48 -1.30
C ASP A 62 -4.90 -2.68 -0.60
N THR A 63 -5.69 -3.64 -1.05
CA THR A 63 -7.10 -3.78 -0.63
C THR A 63 -7.44 -5.21 -0.18
N ALA A 64 -6.47 -5.98 0.32
CA ALA A 64 -6.75 -7.30 0.92
C ALA A 64 -7.47 -8.29 -0.06
N THR A 65 -8.13 -9.34 0.46
CA THR A 65 -8.65 -10.48 -0.34
C THR A 65 -10.07 -10.29 -0.90
N GLY A 66 -10.96 -9.63 -0.16
CA GLY A 66 -12.34 -9.41 -0.55
C GLY A 66 -13.27 -10.59 -0.28
N ASN A 67 -14.51 -10.27 0.08
CA ASN A 67 -15.56 -11.26 0.30
C ASN A 67 -16.19 -11.76 -1.01
N GLY A 68 -16.80 -12.96 -0.96
CA GLY A 68 -17.67 -13.48 -2.04
C GLY A 68 -16.97 -13.86 -3.35
N ARG A 69 -15.64 -13.97 -3.37
CA ARG A 69 -14.88 -14.18 -4.61
C ARG A 69 -14.76 -15.65 -5.02
N GLU A 70 -14.88 -15.88 -6.32
CA GLU A 70 -14.65 -17.19 -6.92
C GLU A 70 -13.15 -17.46 -7.09
N ARG A 71 -12.62 -18.46 -6.38
CA ARG A 71 -11.18 -18.80 -6.38
C ARG A 71 -10.97 -20.31 -6.45
N GLY A 72 -11.86 -21.01 -7.16
CA GLY A 72 -11.72 -22.44 -7.47
C GLY A 72 -11.63 -23.34 -6.23
N GLY A 73 -12.36 -23.02 -5.16
CA GLY A 73 -12.34 -23.80 -3.92
C GLY A 73 -11.11 -23.57 -3.03
N ASN A 74 -10.19 -22.67 -3.37
CA ASN A 74 -9.02 -22.41 -2.54
C ASN A 74 -9.45 -21.88 -1.16
N PRO A 75 -9.22 -22.62 -0.06
CA PRO A 75 -9.72 -22.25 1.27
C PRO A 75 -9.14 -20.95 1.80
N LEU A 76 -7.99 -20.51 1.26
CA LEU A 76 -7.42 -19.22 1.63
C LEU A 76 -8.19 -18.07 1.02
N TYR A 77 -8.80 -18.16 -0.17
CA TYR A 77 -9.30 -16.96 -0.86
C TYR A 77 -10.74 -17.07 -1.39
N HIS A 78 -11.30 -18.27 -1.42
CA HIS A 78 -12.59 -18.54 -2.03
C HIS A 78 -13.75 -18.23 -1.07
N GLN A 79 -14.76 -17.50 -1.57
CA GLN A 79 -16.03 -17.25 -0.90
C GLN A 79 -15.87 -16.78 0.55
N LEU A 80 -14.87 -15.92 0.78
CA LEU A 80 -14.62 -15.38 2.11
C LEU A 80 -15.78 -14.50 2.59
N ASN A 81 -15.92 -14.41 3.91
CA ASN A 81 -16.80 -13.49 4.60
C ASN A 81 -16.07 -12.93 5.84
N THR A 82 -15.32 -11.85 5.63
CA THR A 82 -14.44 -11.18 6.59
C THR A 82 -14.98 -9.80 6.96
N PRO A 83 -14.63 -9.26 8.15
CA PRO A 83 -15.17 -8.00 8.65
C PRO A 83 -14.41 -6.75 8.13
N TYR A 84 -13.81 -6.81 6.94
CA TYR A 84 -12.91 -5.74 6.47
C TYR A 84 -13.63 -4.39 6.33
N LEU A 85 -14.87 -4.37 5.82
CA LEU A 85 -15.62 -3.11 5.65
C LEU A 85 -16.02 -2.51 7.00
N GLU A 86 -16.40 -3.36 7.96
CA GLU A 86 -16.65 -2.96 9.34
C GLU A 86 -15.38 -2.40 9.98
N ASN A 87 -14.23 -3.05 9.79
CA ASN A 87 -12.93 -2.60 10.30
C ASN A 87 -12.51 -1.26 9.67
N LEU A 88 -12.74 -1.08 8.36
CA LEU A 88 -12.47 0.17 7.65
C LEU A 88 -13.28 1.33 8.23
N ARG A 89 -14.60 1.13 8.43
CA ARG A 89 -15.47 2.14 9.03
C ARG A 89 -15.15 2.39 10.50
N ALA A 90 -14.83 1.35 11.27
CA ALA A 90 -14.41 1.47 12.66
C ALA A 90 -13.07 2.24 12.81
N ALA A 91 -12.23 2.21 11.77
CA ALA A 91 -11.03 3.02 11.67
C ALA A 91 -11.30 4.49 11.28
N GLY A 92 -12.57 4.87 11.08
CA GLY A 92 -12.97 6.22 10.67
C GLY A 92 -12.80 6.50 9.19
N VAL A 93 -12.65 5.46 8.35
CA VAL A 93 -12.52 5.60 6.89
C VAL A 93 -13.85 5.26 6.24
N ASN A 94 -14.49 6.26 5.62
CA ASN A 94 -15.60 5.98 4.72
C ASN A 94 -15.05 5.75 3.30
N PRO A 95 -15.56 4.75 2.55
CA PRO A 95 -15.06 4.48 1.20
C PRO A 95 -15.16 5.68 0.24
N GLU A 96 -16.18 6.51 0.39
CA GLU A 96 -16.38 7.74 -0.39
C GLU A 96 -15.34 8.83 -0.13
N ASP A 97 -14.65 8.81 1.02
CA ASP A 97 -13.63 9.80 1.38
C ASP A 97 -12.26 9.43 0.81
N VAL A 98 -12.08 8.19 0.33
CA VAL A 98 -10.81 7.73 -0.22
C VAL A 98 -10.57 8.37 -1.58
N THR A 99 -9.43 9.05 -1.69
CA THR A 99 -9.01 9.81 -2.87
C THR A 99 -8.10 9.00 -3.80
N LEU A 100 -7.30 8.10 -3.23
CA LEU A 100 -6.33 7.29 -3.95
C LEU A 100 -6.32 5.86 -3.42
N VAL A 101 -6.24 4.91 -4.34
CA VAL A 101 -5.90 3.51 -4.06
C VAL A 101 -4.62 3.20 -4.80
N LEU A 102 -3.55 2.85 -4.08
CA LEU A 102 -2.25 2.53 -4.67
C LEU A 102 -1.98 1.03 -4.51
N LEU A 103 -1.73 0.35 -5.63
CA LEU A 103 -1.54 -1.09 -5.65
C LEU A 103 -0.05 -1.41 -5.84
N THR A 104 0.54 -2.11 -4.86
CA THR A 104 1.95 -2.54 -4.90
C THR A 104 2.16 -3.56 -6.02
N HIS A 105 1.21 -4.49 -6.17
CA HIS A 105 1.14 -5.48 -7.24
C HIS A 105 -0.27 -6.08 -7.32
N LEU A 106 -0.51 -6.95 -8.32
CA LEU A 106 -1.86 -7.45 -8.63
C LEU A 106 -2.04 -8.93 -8.28
N HIS A 107 -1.94 -9.25 -6.99
CA HIS A 107 -2.34 -10.56 -6.44
C HIS A 107 -3.65 -10.48 -5.67
N THR A 108 -4.28 -11.65 -5.49
CA THR A 108 -5.65 -11.80 -4.97
C THR A 108 -5.87 -11.08 -3.64
N ASP A 109 -4.89 -11.15 -2.76
CA ASP A 109 -4.85 -10.57 -1.42
C ASP A 109 -4.39 -9.11 -1.37
N HIS A 110 -4.25 -8.46 -2.53
CA HIS A 110 -3.93 -7.03 -2.64
C HIS A 110 -4.97 -6.24 -3.44
N VAL A 111 -5.86 -6.94 -4.16
CA VAL A 111 -6.83 -6.33 -5.09
C VAL A 111 -8.25 -6.85 -4.91
N GLY A 112 -8.47 -7.78 -3.97
CA GLY A 112 -9.79 -7.95 -3.39
C GLY A 112 -10.29 -6.64 -2.80
N TRP A 113 -11.49 -6.42 -2.31
CA TRP A 113 -11.99 -5.08 -1.88
C TRP A 113 -11.74 -3.83 -2.75
N ASN A 114 -11.03 -3.87 -3.89
CA ASN A 114 -11.14 -2.85 -4.93
C ASN A 114 -12.60 -2.73 -5.37
N THR A 115 -13.32 -3.85 -5.26
CA THR A 115 -14.72 -3.99 -5.59
C THR A 115 -15.50 -4.73 -4.52
N VAL A 116 -16.79 -4.44 -4.45
CA VAL A 116 -17.81 -5.13 -3.64
C VAL A 116 -18.95 -5.61 -4.54
N TRP A 117 -19.63 -6.68 -4.12
CA TRP A 117 -20.83 -7.16 -4.80
C TRP A 117 -22.04 -6.35 -4.35
N GLN A 118 -22.65 -5.62 -5.28
CA GLN A 118 -23.81 -4.79 -5.03
C GLN A 118 -24.71 -4.77 -6.27
N ASP A 119 -26.01 -4.92 -6.08
CA ASP A 119 -27.01 -4.89 -7.16
C ASP A 119 -26.67 -5.84 -8.33
N ASP A 120 -26.35 -7.10 -7.97
CA ASP A 120 -26.00 -8.20 -8.89
C ASP A 120 -24.78 -7.94 -9.79
N ARG A 121 -23.87 -7.08 -9.36
CA ARG A 121 -22.59 -6.83 -10.05
C ARG A 121 -21.47 -6.44 -9.09
N TRP A 122 -20.24 -6.57 -9.56
CA TRP A 122 -19.09 -5.98 -8.89
C TRP A 122 -19.03 -4.48 -9.18
N VAL A 123 -18.87 -3.67 -8.13
CA VAL A 123 -18.72 -2.21 -8.23
C VAL A 123 -17.52 -1.75 -7.41
N PRO A 124 -16.83 -0.66 -7.79
CA PRO A 124 -15.72 -0.13 -7.00
C PRO A 124 -16.12 0.17 -5.55
N LEU A 125 -15.33 -0.30 -4.58
CA LEU A 125 -15.57 -0.03 -3.16
C LEU A 125 -15.37 1.46 -2.85
N PHE A 126 -14.33 2.05 -3.43
CA PHE A 126 -13.98 3.46 -3.26
C PHE A 126 -14.44 4.26 -4.50
N PRO A 127 -15.67 4.78 -4.55
CA PRO A 127 -16.29 5.32 -5.77
C PRO A 127 -15.69 6.66 -6.24
N ASN A 128 -15.00 7.38 -5.35
CA ASN A 128 -14.37 8.67 -5.67
C ASN A 128 -12.85 8.56 -5.88
N ALA A 129 -12.27 7.37 -5.63
CA ALA A 129 -10.83 7.19 -5.67
C ALA A 129 -10.30 7.02 -7.09
N ARG A 130 -9.06 7.45 -7.32
CA ARG A 130 -8.24 7.00 -8.44
C ARG A 130 -7.41 5.79 -8.01
N TYR A 131 -7.45 4.72 -8.78
CA TYR A 131 -6.68 3.50 -8.54
C TYR A 131 -5.44 3.53 -9.42
N LEU A 132 -4.27 3.33 -8.84
CA LEU A 132 -3.00 3.36 -9.57
C LEU A 132 -2.26 2.04 -9.40
N CYS A 133 -1.89 1.43 -10.52
CA CYS A 133 -1.08 0.21 -10.56
C CYS A 133 -0.06 0.22 -11.70
N SER A 134 0.90 -0.71 -11.66
CA SER A 134 1.85 -0.89 -12.75
C SER A 134 1.13 -1.25 -14.06
N ALA A 135 1.49 -0.55 -15.15
CA ALA A 135 1.04 -0.90 -16.50
C ALA A 135 1.44 -2.33 -16.91
N LYS A 136 2.62 -2.79 -16.46
CA LYS A 136 3.13 -4.12 -16.78
C LYS A 136 2.41 -5.21 -15.98
N GLU A 137 2.14 -4.96 -14.70
CA GLU A 137 1.31 -5.86 -13.88
C GLU A 137 -0.09 -5.99 -14.47
N LEU A 138 -0.73 -4.89 -14.85
CA LEU A 138 -2.06 -4.91 -15.43
C LEU A 138 -2.10 -5.71 -16.74
N THR A 139 -1.11 -5.50 -17.61
CA THR A 139 -0.97 -6.24 -18.87
C THR A 139 -0.78 -7.74 -18.63
N ARG A 140 0.05 -8.11 -17.64
CA ARG A 140 0.30 -9.50 -17.24
C ARG A 140 -0.98 -10.18 -16.76
N VAL A 141 -1.73 -9.51 -15.87
CA VAL A 141 -2.98 -10.05 -15.32
C VAL A 141 -4.05 -10.18 -16.40
N LYS A 142 -4.22 -9.16 -17.24
CA LYS A 142 -5.19 -9.17 -18.36
C LYS A 142 -4.99 -10.33 -19.32
N ASN A 143 -3.74 -10.66 -19.63
CA ASN A 143 -3.38 -11.65 -20.66
C ASN A 143 -3.17 -13.07 -20.11
N SER A 144 -3.57 -13.33 -18.86
CA SER A 144 -3.31 -14.61 -18.20
C SER A 144 -4.59 -15.25 -17.71
N GLU A 145 -4.92 -16.44 -18.23
CA GLU A 145 -6.10 -17.21 -17.83
C GLU A 145 -6.10 -17.53 -16.33
N ARG A 146 -4.92 -17.75 -15.73
CA ARG A 146 -4.75 -17.93 -14.28
C ARG A 146 -5.40 -16.81 -13.45
N TYR A 147 -5.42 -15.58 -13.97
CA TYR A 147 -5.97 -14.42 -13.27
C TYR A 147 -7.33 -14.00 -13.80
N ARG A 148 -8.01 -14.81 -14.62
CA ARG A 148 -9.28 -14.47 -15.26
C ARG A 148 -10.35 -14.06 -14.24
N ALA A 149 -10.51 -14.82 -13.16
CA ALA A 149 -11.49 -14.52 -12.10
C ALA A 149 -11.17 -13.20 -11.38
N LEU A 150 -9.91 -13.01 -10.98
CA LEU A 150 -9.41 -11.77 -10.37
C LEU A 150 -9.61 -10.57 -11.32
N TRP A 151 -9.32 -10.72 -12.61
CA TRP A 151 -9.53 -9.67 -13.59
C TRP A 151 -11.00 -9.23 -13.65
N LEU A 152 -11.92 -10.19 -13.68
CA LEU A 152 -13.36 -9.93 -13.76
C LEU A 152 -13.93 -9.25 -12.53
N ASP A 153 -13.55 -9.72 -11.35
CA ASP A 153 -14.16 -9.23 -10.11
C ASP A 153 -13.43 -8.02 -9.53
N SER A 154 -12.10 -7.97 -9.56
CA SER A 154 -11.30 -6.96 -8.85
C SER A 154 -10.81 -5.78 -9.69
N LEU A 155 -10.69 -5.92 -11.01
CA LEU A 155 -10.02 -4.92 -11.86
C LEU A 155 -10.93 -4.34 -12.94
N LEU A 156 -11.62 -5.20 -13.70
CA LEU A 156 -12.48 -4.78 -14.80
C LEU A 156 -13.56 -3.76 -14.35
N PRO A 157 -14.25 -3.92 -13.22
CA PRO A 157 -15.26 -2.94 -12.80
C PRO A 157 -14.67 -1.56 -12.47
N VAL A 158 -13.44 -1.52 -11.95
CA VAL A 158 -12.72 -0.26 -11.67
C VAL A 158 -12.28 0.42 -12.97
N ILE A 159 -11.87 -0.37 -13.97
CA ILE A 159 -11.53 0.11 -15.31
C ILE A 159 -12.79 0.66 -16.01
N GLU A 160 -13.89 -0.07 -15.97
CA GLU A 160 -15.17 0.33 -16.60
C GLU A 160 -15.78 1.57 -15.94
N ALA A 161 -15.55 1.77 -14.63
CA ALA A 161 -15.88 2.99 -13.93
C ALA A 161 -14.95 4.18 -14.28
N GLY A 162 -13.90 3.96 -15.07
CA GLY A 162 -12.92 5.00 -15.44
C GLY A 162 -11.99 5.40 -14.28
N GLN A 163 -11.90 4.60 -13.23
CA GLN A 163 -11.16 4.92 -12.01
C GLN A 163 -9.73 4.37 -11.98
N LEU A 164 -9.38 3.42 -12.85
CA LEU A 164 -8.05 2.81 -12.90
C LEU A 164 -7.12 3.53 -13.88
N GLU A 165 -5.99 3.99 -13.35
CA GLU A 165 -4.86 4.57 -14.08
C GLU A 165 -3.63 3.66 -13.95
N THR A 166 -2.78 3.66 -14.98
CA THR A 166 -1.54 2.90 -14.96
C THR A 166 -0.33 3.80 -14.86
N VAL A 167 0.71 3.30 -14.17
CA VAL A 167 1.99 3.98 -14.02
C VAL A 167 3.13 3.15 -14.61
N ASP A 168 4.16 3.83 -15.12
CA ASP A 168 5.46 3.20 -15.40
C ASP A 168 6.31 3.25 -14.12
N VAL A 169 6.36 2.13 -13.40
CA VAL A 169 7.11 2.03 -12.12
C VAL A 169 8.60 2.32 -12.32
N ALA A 170 9.17 2.02 -13.50
CA ALA A 170 10.59 2.28 -13.76
C ALA A 170 10.91 3.78 -13.76
N ALA A 171 9.94 4.63 -14.12
CA ALA A 171 10.05 6.09 -14.08
C ALA A 171 9.91 6.67 -12.65
N ARG A 172 9.63 5.83 -11.65
CA ARG A 172 9.43 6.20 -10.24
C ARG A 172 8.44 7.36 -10.03
N PRO A 173 7.22 7.28 -10.58
CA PRO A 173 6.28 8.37 -10.53
C PRO A 173 5.86 8.69 -9.10
N ARG A 174 5.68 9.98 -8.83
CA ARG A 174 5.19 10.50 -7.56
C ARG A 174 3.71 10.87 -7.65
N VAL A 175 2.91 10.34 -6.73
CA VAL A 175 1.45 10.46 -6.64
C VAL A 175 1.07 11.18 -5.35
N GLY A 176 -0.01 11.97 -5.37
CA GLY A 176 -0.42 12.81 -4.23
C GLY A 176 0.66 13.83 -3.83
N GLY A 177 1.61 14.11 -4.74
CA GLY A 177 2.78 14.95 -4.47
C GLY A 177 3.70 14.43 -3.36
N ARG A 178 3.56 13.17 -2.89
CA ARG A 178 4.24 12.65 -1.69
C ARG A 178 4.71 11.21 -1.78
N ILE A 179 3.91 10.32 -2.40
CA ILE A 179 4.20 8.88 -2.45
C ILE A 179 4.82 8.51 -3.79
N ALA A 180 5.94 7.81 -3.77
CA ALA A 180 6.66 7.35 -4.94
C ALA A 180 6.50 5.85 -5.17
N PHE A 181 6.25 5.45 -6.41
CA PHE A 181 6.41 4.05 -6.81
C PHE A 181 7.90 3.75 -7.00
N VAL A 182 8.41 2.72 -6.33
CA VAL A 182 9.82 2.31 -6.41
C VAL A 182 9.91 0.86 -6.89
N PRO A 183 10.61 0.57 -8.01
CA PRO A 183 10.65 -0.76 -8.59
C PRO A 183 11.39 -1.73 -7.68
N THR A 184 10.66 -2.75 -7.23
CA THR A 184 11.15 -3.88 -6.43
C THR A 184 10.68 -5.21 -7.07
N PRO A 185 11.04 -5.46 -8.35
CA PRO A 185 10.59 -6.64 -9.07
C PRO A 185 11.18 -7.92 -8.44
N GLY A 186 10.39 -8.98 -8.39
CA GLY A 186 10.79 -10.25 -7.80
C GLY A 186 9.57 -11.09 -7.48
N HIS A 187 8.78 -10.65 -6.49
CA HIS A 187 7.52 -11.30 -6.12
C HIS A 187 6.54 -11.36 -7.30
N SER A 188 6.37 -10.23 -7.99
CA SER A 188 5.78 -10.16 -9.33
C SER A 188 6.71 -9.37 -10.28
N PRO A 189 6.53 -9.49 -11.61
CA PRO A 189 7.47 -8.92 -12.58
C PRO A 189 7.71 -7.41 -12.50
N ASP A 190 6.72 -6.64 -12.04
CA ASP A 190 6.84 -5.18 -11.89
C ASP A 190 6.26 -4.70 -10.55
N HIS A 191 6.42 -5.53 -9.51
CA HIS A 191 6.12 -5.20 -8.11
C HIS A 191 6.79 -3.88 -7.70
N ALA A 192 6.08 -3.05 -6.93
CA ALA A 192 6.55 -1.76 -6.47
C ALA A 192 6.37 -1.60 -4.95
N ALA A 193 7.45 -1.19 -4.28
CA ALA A 193 7.34 -0.58 -2.96
C ALA A 193 6.86 0.87 -3.12
N LEU A 194 6.14 1.39 -2.13
CA LEU A 194 5.70 2.77 -2.10
C LEU A 194 6.45 3.54 -1.01
N ILE A 195 7.09 4.64 -1.37
CA ILE A 195 7.84 5.47 -0.43
C ILE A 195 7.11 6.80 -0.24
N LEU A 196 6.68 7.07 1.00
CA LEU A 196 6.28 8.40 1.43
C LEU A 196 7.48 9.13 1.99
N ALA A 197 7.75 10.32 1.47
CA ALA A 197 8.80 11.21 1.97
C ALA A 197 8.18 12.52 2.48
N ALA A 198 8.47 12.87 3.73
CA ALA A 198 8.03 14.09 4.40
C ALA A 198 9.23 14.77 5.08
N GLY A 199 9.98 15.57 4.32
CA GLY A 199 11.26 16.11 4.78
C GLY A 199 12.27 14.98 4.95
N ASP A 200 12.86 14.87 6.14
CA ASP A 200 13.82 13.81 6.49
C ASP A 200 13.11 12.56 7.08
N ASP A 201 11.78 12.56 7.20
CA ASP A 201 11.01 11.41 7.65
C ASP A 201 10.51 10.58 6.45
N TYR A 202 10.70 9.26 6.53
CA TYR A 202 10.36 8.32 5.46
C TYR A 202 9.48 7.18 5.97
N ALA A 203 8.50 6.81 5.17
CA ALA A 203 7.72 5.58 5.32
C ALA A 203 7.83 4.73 4.05
N CYS A 204 8.09 3.44 4.21
CA CYS A 204 8.18 2.47 3.14
C CYS A 204 7.09 1.42 3.28
N PHE A 205 6.13 1.43 2.37
CA PHE A 205 5.16 0.35 2.19
C PHE A 205 5.77 -0.67 1.23
N SER A 206 6.34 -1.71 1.80
CA SER A 206 7.20 -2.65 1.08
C SER A 206 6.45 -3.65 0.20
N GLY A 207 5.12 -3.75 0.31
CA GLY A 207 4.35 -4.81 -0.32
C GLY A 207 4.88 -6.18 0.07
N ASP A 208 5.07 -7.02 -0.95
CA ASP A 208 5.48 -8.42 -0.82
C ASP A 208 6.99 -8.63 -1.06
N LEU A 209 7.76 -7.60 -0.71
CA LEU A 209 9.22 -7.70 -0.67
C LEU A 209 9.64 -8.80 0.31
N LEU A 210 9.04 -8.84 1.52
CA LEU A 210 9.19 -9.90 2.51
C LEU A 210 7.82 -10.27 3.10
N HIS A 211 7.65 -11.55 3.46
CA HIS A 211 6.38 -12.10 3.97
C HIS A 211 6.47 -12.47 5.45
N SER A 212 7.66 -12.76 5.98
CA SER A 212 7.85 -12.97 7.41
C SER A 212 9.24 -12.56 7.91
N PRO A 213 9.39 -12.24 9.22
CA PRO A 213 10.69 -11.93 9.82
C PRO A 213 11.74 -13.04 9.65
N LEU A 214 11.31 -14.29 9.42
CA LEU A 214 12.18 -15.42 9.14
C LEU A 214 13.13 -15.14 7.95
N GLN A 215 12.69 -14.36 6.97
CA GLN A 215 13.50 -14.02 5.80
C GLN A 215 14.69 -13.08 6.13
N PHE A 216 14.71 -12.41 7.30
CA PHE A 216 15.92 -11.71 7.75
C PHE A 216 16.99 -12.68 8.25
N ALA A 217 16.59 -13.74 8.96
CA ALA A 217 17.50 -14.80 9.38
C ALA A 217 17.91 -15.71 8.21
N HIS A 218 17.06 -15.82 7.18
CA HIS A 218 17.30 -16.65 6.01
C HIS A 218 16.99 -15.90 4.69
N PRO A 219 17.81 -14.91 4.27
CA PRO A 219 17.55 -14.08 3.08
C PRO A 219 17.53 -14.85 1.76
N ALA A 220 18.07 -16.07 1.74
CA ALA A 220 18.03 -16.94 0.57
C ALA A 220 16.65 -17.57 0.31
N VAL A 221 15.74 -17.49 1.29
CA VAL A 221 14.41 -18.11 1.25
C VAL A 221 13.44 -17.25 0.43
N GLU A 222 12.77 -17.91 -0.52
CA GLU A 222 11.81 -17.30 -1.44
C GLU A 222 10.43 -17.93 -1.26
N LEU A 223 9.39 -17.10 -1.32
CA LEU A 223 8.01 -17.56 -1.22
C LEU A 223 7.64 -18.40 -2.44
N SER A 224 6.85 -19.45 -2.23
CA SER A 224 6.38 -20.39 -3.26
C SER A 224 5.73 -19.73 -4.48
N VAL A 225 5.08 -18.57 -4.30
CA VAL A 225 4.43 -17.82 -5.39
C VAL A 225 5.31 -16.76 -6.04
N SER A 226 6.49 -16.47 -5.50
CA SER A 226 7.46 -15.49 -6.04
C SER A 226 8.28 -16.02 -7.23
N ALA A 227 7.94 -17.19 -7.77
CA ALA A 227 8.67 -17.88 -8.85
C ALA A 227 8.69 -17.14 -10.21
N ALA A 228 8.22 -15.89 -10.28
CA ALA A 228 8.06 -15.16 -11.53
C ALA A 228 9.40 -14.78 -12.19
N ILE A 229 10.47 -14.51 -11.40
CA ILE A 229 11.80 -14.18 -11.96
C ILE A 229 12.94 -14.68 -11.05
N PRO A 230 13.50 -15.88 -11.29
CA PRO A 230 14.67 -16.37 -10.57
C PRO A 230 15.85 -15.38 -10.64
N GLY A 231 16.46 -15.07 -9.50
CA GLY A 231 17.73 -14.32 -9.41
C GLY A 231 17.64 -12.78 -9.39
N ARG A 232 16.48 -12.15 -9.64
CA ARG A 232 16.33 -10.67 -9.55
C ARG A 232 15.88 -10.15 -8.19
N ARG A 233 15.25 -11.00 -7.38
CA ARG A 233 14.68 -10.64 -6.07
C ARG A 233 15.78 -10.25 -5.06
N LYS A 234 16.81 -11.10 -4.90
CA LYS A 234 17.82 -10.94 -3.84
C LYS A 234 18.60 -9.60 -3.88
N PRO A 235 19.10 -9.12 -5.03
CA PRO A 235 19.81 -7.83 -5.06
C PRO A 235 18.90 -6.64 -4.74
N ARG A 236 17.66 -6.64 -5.24
CA ARG A 236 16.72 -5.52 -5.04
C ARG A 236 16.16 -5.49 -3.63
N ASP A 237 15.86 -6.65 -3.05
CA ASP A 237 15.46 -6.74 -1.64
C ASP A 237 16.57 -6.17 -0.74
N ARG A 238 17.83 -6.55 -0.98
CA ARG A 238 18.98 -6.04 -0.22
C ARG A 238 19.19 -4.54 -0.41
N GLU A 239 19.08 -4.02 -1.64
CA GLU A 239 19.17 -2.58 -1.92
C GLU A 239 18.07 -1.79 -1.19
N MET A 240 16.83 -2.29 -1.22
CA MET A 240 15.72 -1.62 -0.56
C MET A 240 15.84 -1.68 0.97
N MET A 241 16.31 -2.80 1.52
CA MET A 241 16.60 -2.93 2.95
C MET A 241 17.73 -1.98 3.39
N ALA A 242 18.81 -1.88 2.60
CA ALA A 242 19.90 -0.93 2.83
C ALA A 242 19.40 0.52 2.82
N TRP A 243 18.53 0.85 1.85
CA TRP A 243 17.88 2.15 1.79
C TRP A 243 17.03 2.41 3.04
N GLY A 244 16.19 1.45 3.45
CA GLY A 244 15.34 1.59 4.63
C GLY A 244 16.13 1.80 5.93
N ALA A 245 17.20 1.03 6.12
CA ALA A 245 18.07 1.15 7.29
C ALA A 245 18.81 2.50 7.31
N SER A 246 19.41 2.90 6.18
CA SER A 246 20.18 4.16 6.07
C SER A 246 19.33 5.42 6.21
N HIS A 247 18.05 5.37 5.83
CA HIS A 247 17.11 6.50 5.95
C HIS A 247 16.29 6.44 7.24
N HIS A 248 16.52 5.45 8.11
CA HIS A 248 15.69 5.20 9.29
C HIS A 248 14.17 5.18 8.99
N ALA A 249 13.81 4.66 7.82
CA ALA A 249 12.43 4.67 7.35
C ALA A 249 11.55 3.79 8.25
N GLN A 250 10.35 4.27 8.59
CA GLN A 250 9.29 3.41 9.11
C GLN A 250 8.91 2.40 8.03
N TRP A 251 9.06 1.12 8.34
CA TRP A 251 8.87 0.04 7.38
C TRP A 251 7.55 -0.67 7.63
N PHE A 252 6.65 -0.58 6.65
CA PHE A 252 5.32 -1.15 6.65
C PHE A 252 5.29 -2.35 5.70
N THR A 253 5.01 -3.54 6.22
CA THR A 253 5.03 -4.80 5.45
C THR A 253 3.63 -5.16 4.94
N GLY A 254 3.53 -5.92 3.84
CA GLY A 254 2.25 -6.46 3.38
C GLY A 254 1.71 -7.58 4.28
N HIS A 255 2.59 -8.39 4.89
CA HIS A 255 2.16 -9.66 5.50
C HIS A 255 2.67 -10.00 6.89
N PHE A 256 3.56 -9.21 7.50
CA PHE A 256 4.03 -9.58 8.84
C PHE A 256 2.85 -9.54 9.81
N ALA A 257 2.76 -10.50 10.72
CA ALA A 257 1.78 -10.49 11.80
C ALA A 257 2.04 -9.34 12.80
N GLY A 258 1.21 -9.25 13.83
CA GLY A 258 1.37 -8.26 14.90
C GLY A 258 1.08 -6.84 14.38
N SER A 259 2.00 -5.91 14.58
CA SER A 259 1.84 -4.53 14.15
C SER A 259 2.08 -4.32 12.65
N SER A 260 2.81 -5.23 11.99
CA SER A 260 3.22 -5.13 10.58
C SER A 260 4.09 -3.89 10.25
N CYS A 261 4.53 -3.14 11.27
CA CYS A 261 5.30 -1.92 11.18
C CYS A 261 6.55 -2.03 12.06
N GLY A 262 7.66 -1.44 11.62
CA GLY A 262 8.94 -1.53 12.32
C GLY A 262 10.05 -0.77 11.64
N TRP A 263 11.28 -1.15 11.95
CA TRP A 263 12.49 -0.60 11.34
C TRP A 263 13.42 -1.73 10.94
N LEU A 264 14.25 -1.44 9.93
CA LEU A 264 15.38 -2.27 9.57
C LEU A 264 16.63 -1.75 10.28
N GLU A 265 17.33 -2.66 10.96
CA GLU A 265 18.60 -2.38 11.60
C GLU A 265 19.69 -3.21 10.93
N GLU A 266 20.78 -2.55 10.52
CA GLU A 266 21.97 -3.24 10.01
C GLU A 266 22.82 -3.69 11.20
N ASP A 267 23.20 -4.97 11.22
CA ASP A 267 24.10 -5.50 12.23
C ASP A 267 25.57 -5.36 11.83
N LYS A 268 26.47 -5.78 12.73
CA LYS A 268 27.93 -5.62 12.54
C LYS A 268 28.47 -6.42 11.36
N GLN A 269 27.72 -7.41 10.88
CA GLN A 269 28.09 -8.26 9.74
C GLN A 269 27.57 -7.68 8.42
N GLY A 270 26.79 -6.60 8.46
CA GLY A 270 26.17 -6.00 7.28
C GLY A 270 24.89 -6.73 6.86
N ASP A 271 24.28 -7.51 7.75
CA ASP A 271 22.97 -8.11 7.54
C ASP A 271 21.87 -7.30 8.24
N TYR A 272 20.63 -7.47 7.80
CA TYR A 272 19.50 -6.67 8.29
C TYR A 272 18.64 -7.46 9.27
N ARG A 273 18.12 -6.77 10.28
CA ARG A 273 17.20 -7.32 11.27
C ARG A 273 15.93 -6.50 11.34
N TRP A 274 14.83 -7.19 11.62
CA TRP A 274 13.53 -6.57 11.89
C TRP A 274 13.44 -6.16 13.36
N ARG A 275 13.11 -4.89 13.60
CA ARG A 275 12.67 -4.40 14.90
C ARG A 275 11.24 -3.89 14.80
N GLU A 276 10.31 -4.64 15.38
CA GLU A 276 8.90 -4.29 15.40
C GLU A 276 8.63 -2.96 16.15
N ALA A 277 7.66 -2.18 15.65
CA ALA A 277 7.24 -0.96 16.29
C ALA A 277 6.36 -1.22 17.52
N GLY A 278 6.83 -0.77 18.69
CA GLY A 278 6.06 -0.89 19.93
C GLY A 278 4.79 -0.04 19.97
N ASN A 279 3.90 -0.33 20.92
CA ASN A 279 2.56 0.27 21.08
C ASN A 279 2.52 1.78 21.44
N ARG A 280 3.64 2.49 21.45
CA ARG A 280 3.65 3.94 21.70
C ARG A 280 3.41 4.68 20.40
N LEU A 281 2.40 5.55 20.36
CA LEU A 281 2.35 6.65 19.40
C LEU A 281 3.72 7.35 19.42
N GLN A 282 4.54 7.16 18.40
CA GLN A 282 5.75 7.93 18.20
C GLN A 282 5.36 9.21 17.47
N ILE A 283 4.69 10.11 18.18
CA ILE A 283 4.61 11.51 17.78
C ILE A 283 5.99 12.11 18.10
N ARG A 284 6.85 12.27 17.10
CA ARG A 284 8.05 13.11 17.25
C ARG A 284 7.60 14.57 17.33
N GLY A 285 7.39 15.05 18.56
CA GLY A 285 7.10 16.45 18.84
C GLY A 285 5.86 16.64 19.70
N THR A 286 6.09 16.83 21.00
CA THR A 286 5.10 17.05 22.08
C THR A 286 4.53 15.78 22.70
N VAL A 287 5.05 15.45 23.88
CA VAL A 287 4.32 14.66 24.88
C VAL A 287 3.11 15.49 25.30
N MET A 288 1.92 15.20 24.77
CA MET A 288 0.69 15.63 25.43
C MET A 288 0.33 14.57 26.46
N ASN A 289 0.56 14.88 27.73
CA ASN A 289 -0.01 14.14 28.85
C ASN A 289 -1.48 14.54 29.00
N ASN A 290 -2.31 13.50 29.10
CA ASN A 290 -3.68 13.44 29.61
C ASN A 290 -4.84 14.08 28.81
N ALA A 291 -5.82 13.20 28.62
CA ALA A 291 -7.26 13.41 28.56
C ALA A 291 -7.84 14.15 27.35
N GLN A 292 -8.65 13.39 26.61
CA GLN A 292 -9.73 13.83 25.72
C GLN A 292 -9.37 14.83 24.62
N SER A 293 -9.28 14.33 23.39
CA SER A 293 -9.66 15.11 22.21
C SER A 293 -10.21 14.16 21.16
N VAL A 294 -11.52 13.96 21.18
CA VAL A 294 -12.28 13.45 20.04
C VAL A 294 -12.35 14.61 19.04
N LEU A 295 -11.75 14.45 17.86
CA LEU A 295 -12.02 15.35 16.73
C LEU A 295 -13.20 14.78 15.94
N VAL A 296 -14.41 15.21 16.31
CA VAL A 296 -15.61 15.05 15.49
C VAL A 296 -15.60 16.18 14.46
N PHE A 297 -15.50 15.87 13.18
CA PHE A 297 -15.90 16.80 12.13
C PHE A 297 -17.41 16.65 11.89
N GLY A 298 -18.21 17.48 12.56
CA GLY A 298 -19.62 17.64 12.26
C GLY A 298 -19.79 18.71 11.19
N ALA A 299 -20.31 18.32 10.03
CA ALA A 299 -20.74 19.23 8.97
C ALA A 299 -21.80 20.21 9.50
N THR A 300 -21.62 21.50 9.23
CA THR A 300 -22.56 22.56 9.57
C THR A 300 -23.82 22.48 8.70
N GLY A 301 -24.94 22.11 9.33
CA GLY A 301 -26.29 22.38 8.83
C GLY A 301 -26.87 23.64 9.48
N GLN A 302 -27.55 24.45 8.67
CA GLN A 302 -28.15 25.75 8.97
C GLN A 302 -28.93 25.84 10.30
N GLN A 303 -28.81 26.96 11.01
CA GLN A 303 -29.88 27.97 11.17
C GLN A 303 -29.46 29.12 12.10
N GLY A 304 -29.68 30.35 11.63
CA GLY A 304 -30.26 31.46 12.40
C GLY A 304 -29.48 32.10 13.56
N GLY A 305 -29.14 33.40 13.39
CA GLY A 305 -29.37 34.37 14.47
C GLY A 305 -28.15 35.07 15.09
N SER A 306 -27.92 36.30 14.62
CA SER A 306 -27.71 37.51 15.44
C SER A 306 -26.45 37.75 16.31
N VAL A 307 -25.76 38.84 15.95
CA VAL A 307 -24.99 39.83 16.75
C VAL A 307 -23.79 39.35 17.58
N ALA A 308 -22.57 39.78 17.23
CA ALA A 308 -21.99 41.05 17.72
C ALA A 308 -20.50 41.13 17.37
N ARG A 309 -20.13 42.26 16.77
CA ARG A 309 -18.76 42.65 16.42
C ARG A 309 -18.23 43.53 17.56
N ALA A 310 -17.11 43.16 18.17
CA ALA A 310 -16.37 44.04 19.06
C ALA A 310 -14.88 44.03 18.70
N LEU A 311 -14.42 45.21 18.28
CA LEU A 311 -13.02 45.60 18.14
C LEU A 311 -12.34 45.62 19.51
N LEU A 312 -11.01 45.43 19.54
CA LEU A 312 -10.08 46.37 20.19
C LEU A 312 -8.62 46.06 19.82
N HIS A 313 -8.00 47.03 19.17
CA HIS A 313 -6.55 47.24 19.11
C HIS A 313 -6.00 47.54 20.51
N ARG A 314 -4.78 47.07 20.79
CA ARG A 314 -3.71 47.87 21.41
C ARG A 314 -2.38 47.14 21.29
N GLY A 315 -1.42 47.78 20.63
CA GLY A 315 -0.01 47.40 20.69
C GLY A 315 0.69 48.05 21.87
N LEU A 316 1.92 47.61 22.14
CA LEU A 316 3.00 48.40 22.74
C LEU A 316 4.35 47.78 22.35
N ALA A 317 5.30 48.65 22.04
CA ALA A 317 6.65 48.38 21.59
C ALA A 317 7.68 48.72 22.70
N GLY A 318 8.91 48.21 22.54
CA GLY A 318 10.14 48.63 23.25
C GLY A 318 11.23 47.54 23.14
N SER A 319 12.25 47.68 22.27
CA SER A 319 13.59 48.27 22.50
C SER A 319 14.36 47.62 23.68
N GLY A 320 15.61 47.14 23.61
CA GLY A 320 16.67 47.10 22.59
C GLY A 320 17.96 46.49 23.19
N ALA A 321 18.89 46.10 22.31
CA ALA A 321 20.36 45.95 22.42
C ALA A 321 21.05 45.18 23.59
N GLY A 322 21.99 44.29 23.22
CA GLY A 322 23.35 44.30 23.82
C GLY A 322 24.00 42.98 24.28
N GLN A 323 24.78 42.36 23.38
CA GLN A 323 26.08 41.64 23.56
C GLN A 323 26.22 40.42 24.51
N GLY A 324 26.92 39.39 24.00
CA GLY A 324 27.53 38.32 24.82
C GLY A 324 27.76 37.01 24.08
N SER A 325 28.86 36.91 23.33
CA SER A 325 29.36 35.71 22.67
C SER A 325 29.78 34.60 23.64
N PHE A 326 29.43 33.34 23.40
CA PHE A 326 30.28 32.17 23.65
C PHE A 326 29.74 30.95 22.89
N SER A 327 30.58 30.33 22.05
CA SER A 327 30.32 29.06 21.34
C SER A 327 31.24 27.97 21.88
N PRO A 328 30.76 26.74 22.07
CA PRO A 328 31.59 25.53 22.07
C PRO A 328 31.35 24.69 20.79
N PRO A 329 32.24 23.73 20.47
CA PRO A 329 32.58 23.36 19.10
C PRO A 329 31.59 22.39 18.44
N ARG A 330 31.43 22.55 17.12
CA ARG A 330 30.73 21.61 16.23
C ARG A 330 31.61 20.39 15.93
N PRO A 331 31.07 19.16 15.97
CA PRO A 331 31.57 18.07 15.15
C PRO A 331 30.98 18.18 13.73
N SER A 332 31.80 17.78 12.77
CA SER A 332 31.63 17.86 11.31
C SER A 332 30.29 17.36 10.77
N ARG A 333 29.61 18.22 9.99
CA ARG A 333 28.52 17.84 9.08
C ARG A 333 29.05 16.96 7.95
N TRP A 334 28.61 15.70 7.90
CA TRP A 334 28.50 14.98 6.63
C TRP A 334 27.29 15.55 5.88
N ARG A 335 27.54 16.29 4.79
CA ARG A 335 26.48 16.63 3.83
C ARG A 335 26.22 15.38 3.00
N HIS A 336 25.14 14.67 3.27
CA HIS A 336 24.56 13.79 2.26
C HIS A 336 23.89 14.70 1.22
N GLY A 337 24.50 14.80 0.04
CA GLY A 337 23.84 15.35 -1.12
C GLY A 337 22.74 14.38 -1.56
N GLU A 338 21.52 14.88 -1.70
CA GLU A 338 20.50 14.16 -2.48
C GLU A 338 21.05 13.92 -3.89
N PRO A 339 20.98 12.69 -4.43
CA PRO A 339 21.21 12.52 -5.86
C PRO A 339 20.05 13.18 -6.61
N SER A 340 20.33 14.17 -7.44
CA SER A 340 19.34 14.97 -8.19
C SER A 340 18.59 14.21 -9.30
N TRP A 341 18.48 12.88 -9.21
CA TRP A 341 17.96 11.99 -10.25
C TRP A 341 16.68 11.22 -9.85
N TRP A 342 16.12 11.45 -8.66
CA TRP A 342 15.08 10.58 -8.09
C TRP A 342 13.64 10.85 -8.50
N TRP A 343 13.32 11.99 -9.12
CA TRP A 343 11.93 12.43 -9.18
C TRP A 343 11.52 12.91 -10.57
N VAL A 344 10.55 12.20 -11.17
CA VAL A 344 9.82 12.67 -12.35
C VAL A 344 8.38 12.95 -11.93
N PRO A 345 7.90 14.21 -12.01
CA PRO A 345 6.50 14.52 -11.78
C PRO A 345 5.63 13.84 -12.84
N LEU A 346 4.51 13.23 -12.42
CA LEU A 346 3.47 12.79 -13.36
C LEU A 346 2.92 14.02 -14.11
N LYS A 347 3.09 14.04 -15.44
CA LYS A 347 2.36 14.98 -16.30
C LYS A 347 0.89 14.55 -16.31
N THR A 348 0.00 15.45 -15.90
CA THR A 348 -1.44 15.25 -16.03
C THR A 348 -1.83 15.14 -17.51
N GLY A 349 -2.61 14.12 -17.84
CA GLY A 349 -3.44 14.05 -19.05
C GLY A 349 -2.73 13.70 -20.36
N ARG A 350 -2.86 12.44 -20.78
CA ARG A 350 -3.24 12.10 -22.17
C ARG A 350 -4.25 10.97 -22.13
N GLN A 351 -5.49 11.30 -22.48
CA GLN A 351 -6.47 10.33 -22.97
C GLN A 351 -5.81 9.55 -24.12
N CYS A 352 -5.71 8.24 -23.96
CA CYS A 352 -5.43 7.35 -25.09
C CYS A 352 -6.71 7.23 -25.91
N ASP A 353 -6.91 8.14 -26.85
CA ASP A 353 -7.79 7.89 -27.99
C ASP A 353 -7.15 6.80 -28.85
N ARG A 354 -7.58 5.56 -28.61
CA ARG A 354 -7.52 4.50 -29.62
C ARG A 354 -8.91 3.96 -29.83
N GLN A 355 -9.42 4.24 -31.03
CA GLN A 355 -10.70 3.80 -31.56
C GLN A 355 -10.86 2.28 -31.37
N TRP A 356 -11.99 1.91 -30.77
CA TRP A 356 -12.51 0.55 -30.70
C TRP A 356 -13.27 0.25 -32.01
N PRO A 357 -13.01 -0.87 -32.71
CA PRO A 357 -13.90 -1.31 -33.77
C PRO A 357 -15.18 -1.86 -33.14
N GLY A 358 -16.27 -1.12 -33.34
CA GLY A 358 -17.62 -1.51 -32.95
C GLY A 358 -18.13 -2.73 -33.71
N SER A 359 -18.99 -3.46 -33.02
CA SER A 359 -19.88 -4.49 -33.53
C SER A 359 -20.72 -3.96 -34.69
N THR A 360 -20.77 -4.72 -35.78
CA THR A 360 -21.92 -4.70 -36.69
C THR A 360 -22.56 -6.08 -36.64
N ALA A 361 -23.76 -6.12 -36.07
CA ALA A 361 -24.66 -7.25 -36.22
C ALA A 361 -25.18 -7.25 -37.66
N SER A 362 -25.09 -8.39 -38.34
CA SER A 362 -26.04 -8.72 -39.40
C SER A 362 -26.38 -10.20 -39.32
N SER A 363 -27.67 -10.43 -39.19
CA SER A 363 -28.39 -11.69 -39.23
C SER A 363 -28.28 -12.36 -40.60
N ALA A 364 -28.00 -13.67 -40.66
CA ALA A 364 -28.56 -14.53 -41.70
C ALA A 364 -28.52 -16.00 -41.28
N SER A 365 -29.69 -16.60 -41.38
CA SER A 365 -30.08 -18.00 -41.20
C SER A 365 -29.26 -19.03 -41.99
N SER A 366 -29.05 -20.21 -41.39
CA SER A 366 -28.76 -21.47 -42.10
C SER A 366 -29.79 -21.78 -43.18
N PRO A 367 -29.43 -22.57 -44.21
CA PRO A 367 -29.86 -23.97 -44.13
C PRO A 367 -28.84 -25.00 -44.60
N VAL A 368 -29.04 -26.18 -44.03
CA VAL A 368 -28.56 -27.52 -44.37
C VAL A 368 -28.59 -27.80 -45.88
N ARG A 369 -27.53 -28.45 -46.40
CA ARG A 369 -27.64 -29.42 -47.50
C ARG A 369 -26.74 -30.63 -47.26
N ARG A 370 -27.37 -31.79 -47.42
CA ARG A 370 -26.83 -33.16 -47.49
C ARG A 370 -26.23 -33.46 -48.87
N GLU A 371 -25.49 -34.57 -48.91
CA GLU A 371 -25.06 -35.40 -50.05
C GLU A 371 -23.87 -34.86 -50.87
N GLY A 372 -22.84 -35.63 -51.22
CA GLY A 372 -22.54 -37.05 -51.01
C GLY A 372 -21.42 -37.49 -51.97
N ARG A 373 -20.45 -38.27 -51.47
CA ARG A 373 -19.86 -39.50 -52.05
C ARG A 373 -18.73 -39.98 -51.17
#